data_AF-A0A6C0LDV9-F1
#
_entry.id   AF-A0A6C0LDV9-F1
#
_cell.length_a   1.000
_cell.length_b   1.000
_cell.length_c   1.000
_cell.angle_alpha   90.00
_cell.angle_beta   90.00
_cell.angle_gamma   90.00
#
_symmetry.space_group_name_H-M   'P 1'
#
loop_
_entity.id
_entity.type
_entity.pdbx_description
1 polymer ?
#
loop_
_entity_poly.entity_id
_entity_poly.type
_entity_poly.pdbx_seq_one_letter_code
_entity_poly.pdbx_strand_id
1 'polypeptide(L)'
;MADYLFIDIRKSDEVYSRRFDKSYNYDVYYIPMYMIRFNVDMIKAHLKYKKEIYIVCNSASRSQFIKNKYFANDRNVIVSDSLQYNNLSQGVNTVSLQNNTVKINVIGTNSFNLYNIMRITQIILGSLILLIGSYTLYATYPYKNINKLPLIILILFGAMALFNGLTSTCTISTIFIDSLN
;
A
#
# COMPACT_ATOMS: atom_id res chain seq x y z
N MET A 1 -2.70 17.95 -24.03
CA MET A 1 -2.20 17.61 -22.68
C MET A 1 -3.40 17.06 -21.91
N ALA A 2 -3.24 16.00 -21.11
CA ALA A 2 -4.38 15.44 -20.38
C ALA A 2 -4.96 16.46 -19.39
N ASP A 3 -6.29 16.54 -19.28
CA ASP A 3 -6.97 17.52 -18.43
C ASP A 3 -6.85 17.20 -16.93
N TYR A 4 -6.77 15.91 -16.60
CA TYR A 4 -6.75 15.41 -15.23
C TYR A 4 -5.39 14.81 -14.86
N LEU A 5 -5.00 14.94 -13.58
CA LEU A 5 -3.82 14.27 -13.03
C LEU A 5 -4.23 13.40 -11.83
N PHE A 6 -3.91 12.13 -11.86
CA PHE A 6 -4.12 11.21 -10.75
C PHE A 6 -2.80 11.01 -10.01
N ILE A 7 -2.80 11.26 -8.71
CA ILE A 7 -1.67 11.00 -7.82
C ILE A 7 -2.02 9.78 -7.00
N ASP A 8 -1.52 8.63 -7.42
CA ASP A 8 -1.67 7.38 -6.71
C ASP A 8 -0.66 7.31 -5.56
N ILE A 9 -1.18 7.33 -4.34
CA ILE A 9 -0.37 7.35 -3.11
C ILE A 9 -0.21 5.98 -2.45
N ARG A 10 -0.69 4.93 -3.11
CA ARG A 10 -0.57 3.55 -2.60
C ARG A 10 0.89 3.11 -2.57
N LYS A 11 1.17 2.07 -1.79
CA LYS A 11 2.51 1.48 -1.72
C LYS A 11 2.87 0.85 -3.07
N SER A 12 4.17 0.71 -3.33
CA SER A 12 4.66 0.19 -4.61
C SER A 12 4.10 -1.19 -4.94
N ASP A 13 3.96 -2.08 -3.97
CA ASP A 13 3.37 -3.41 -4.18
C ASP A 13 1.90 -3.36 -4.63
N GLU A 14 1.11 -2.46 -4.04
CA GLU A 14 -0.28 -2.19 -4.45
C GLU A 14 -0.36 -1.60 -5.88
N VAL A 15 0.59 -0.73 -6.24
CA VAL A 15 0.68 -0.14 -7.59
C VAL A 15 1.11 -1.19 -8.62
N TYR A 16 2.06 -2.06 -8.27
CA TYR A 16 2.53 -3.11 -9.17
C TYR A 16 1.50 -4.21 -9.38
N SER A 17 0.67 -4.52 -8.37
CA SER A 17 -0.44 -5.47 -8.54
C SER A 17 -1.52 -4.90 -9.42
N ARG A 18 -1.87 -3.63 -9.24
CA ARG A 18 -3.00 -3.03 -9.96
C ARG A 18 -2.79 -1.54 -10.16
N ARG A 19 -2.85 -1.08 -11.40
CA ARG A 19 -2.62 0.33 -11.75
C ARG A 19 -3.49 0.82 -12.90
N PHE A 20 -3.65 2.13 -12.99
CA PHE A 20 -4.25 2.75 -14.18
C PHE A 20 -3.33 2.55 -15.39
N ASP A 21 -3.94 2.23 -16.53
CA ASP A 21 -3.26 2.21 -17.81
C ASP A 21 -3.10 3.63 -18.37
N LYS A 22 -2.23 3.77 -19.37
CA LYS A 22 -2.03 5.05 -20.08
C LYS A 22 -3.32 5.49 -20.76
N SER A 23 -3.60 6.79 -20.72
CA SER A 23 -4.77 7.40 -21.33
C SER A 23 -4.44 8.78 -21.86
N TYR A 24 -5.22 9.25 -22.83
CA TYR A 24 -5.14 10.65 -23.29
C TYR A 24 -5.92 11.61 -22.37
N ASN A 25 -6.86 11.08 -21.58
CA ASN A 25 -7.76 11.88 -20.75
C ASN A 25 -7.14 12.24 -19.39
N TYR A 26 -6.22 11.43 -18.88
CA TYR A 26 -5.60 11.62 -17.58
C TYR A 26 -4.13 11.20 -17.60
N ASP A 27 -3.33 11.89 -16.80
CA ASP A 27 -1.96 11.46 -16.44
C ASP A 27 -1.95 10.83 -15.06
N VAL A 28 -0.99 9.95 -14.78
CA VAL A 28 -0.89 9.25 -13.50
C VAL A 28 0.53 9.33 -12.96
N TYR A 29 0.67 9.85 -11.75
CA TYR A 29 1.91 9.82 -10.97
C TYR A 29 1.77 8.87 -9.79
N TYR A 30 2.77 8.02 -9.62
CA TYR A 30 2.85 7.09 -8.49
C TYR A 30 3.81 7.69 -7.46
N ILE A 31 3.26 8.38 -6.46
CA ILE A 31 4.02 9.04 -5.41
C ILE A 31 3.57 8.46 -4.07
N PRO A 32 4.34 7.53 -3.46
CA PRO A 32 3.95 6.93 -2.20
C PRO A 32 3.62 7.99 -1.15
N MET A 33 2.61 7.71 -0.32
CA MET A 33 2.08 8.66 0.68
C MET A 33 3.17 9.38 1.51
N TYR A 34 4.23 8.67 1.93
CA TYR A 34 5.33 9.23 2.74
C TYR A 34 6.22 10.23 1.98
N MET A 35 6.21 10.19 0.64
CA MET A 35 6.95 11.12 -0.22
C MET A 35 6.17 12.40 -0.55
N ILE A 36 4.85 12.42 -0.30
CA ILE A 36 4.00 13.57 -0.67
C ILE A 36 4.49 14.87 -0.03
N ARG A 37 4.95 14.83 1.22
CA ARG A 37 5.46 16.01 1.94
C ARG A 37 6.59 16.73 1.21
N PHE A 38 7.38 16.02 0.42
CA PHE A 38 8.51 16.58 -0.33
C PHE A 38 8.13 17.04 -1.73
N ASN A 39 6.92 16.70 -2.19
CA ASN A 39 6.43 16.96 -3.54
C ASN A 39 5.25 17.94 -3.55
N VAL A 40 4.87 18.52 -2.40
CA VAL A 40 3.69 19.39 -2.27
C VAL A 40 3.73 20.54 -3.28
N ASP A 41 4.83 21.28 -3.33
CA ASP A 41 4.96 22.45 -4.22
C ASP A 41 4.92 22.07 -5.69
N MET A 42 5.57 20.95 -6.05
CA MET A 42 5.54 20.41 -7.40
C MET A 42 4.13 19.99 -7.80
N ILE A 43 3.39 19.32 -6.91
CA ILE A 43 1.99 18.94 -7.13
C ILE A 43 1.12 20.19 -7.31
N LYS A 44 1.31 21.23 -6.50
CA LYS A 44 0.58 22.50 -6.65
C LYS A 44 0.92 23.20 -7.96
N ALA A 45 2.18 23.13 -8.41
CA ALA A 45 2.57 23.70 -9.70
C ALA A 45 1.82 23.05 -10.88
N HIS A 46 1.40 21.79 -10.76
CA HIS A 46 0.58 21.12 -11.79
C HIS A 46 -0.82 21.73 -11.95
N LEU A 47 -1.34 22.41 -10.92
CA LEU A 47 -2.63 23.13 -11.02
C LEU A 47 -2.60 24.30 -12.02
N LYS A 48 -1.42 24.72 -12.49
CA LYS A 48 -1.30 25.75 -13.54
C LYS A 48 -1.72 25.26 -14.92
N TYR A 49 -1.68 23.96 -15.18
CA TYR A 49 -1.93 23.36 -16.49
C TYR A 49 -2.86 22.14 -16.46
N LYS A 50 -3.23 21.66 -15.28
CA LYS A 50 -4.26 20.64 -15.08
C LYS A 50 -5.53 21.28 -14.56
N LYS A 51 -6.69 20.82 -15.03
CA LYS A 51 -7.98 21.26 -14.49
C LYS A 51 -8.10 20.82 -13.03
N GLU A 52 -7.81 19.54 -12.78
CA GLU A 52 -7.99 18.92 -11.47
C GLU A 52 -6.92 17.88 -11.19
N ILE A 53 -6.61 17.73 -9.91
CA ILE A 53 -5.69 16.73 -9.39
C ILE A 53 -6.46 15.83 -8.43
N TYR A 54 -6.47 14.52 -8.70
CA TYR A 54 -7.11 13.53 -7.85
C TYR A 54 -6.07 12.77 -7.04
N ILE A 55 -6.21 12.77 -5.71
CA ILE A 55 -5.39 11.93 -4.84
C ILE A 55 -6.09 10.58 -4.69
N VAL A 56 -5.44 9.53 -5.17
CA VAL A 56 -6.03 8.19 -5.28
C VAL A 56 -5.37 7.24 -4.29
N CYS A 57 -6.20 6.48 -3.58
CA CYS A 57 -5.75 5.34 -2.78
C CYS A 57 -6.77 4.19 -2.83
N ASN A 58 -6.60 3.19 -1.97
CA ASN A 58 -7.47 2.01 -1.99
C ASN A 58 -8.91 2.28 -1.49
N SER A 59 -9.07 3.01 -0.37
CA SER A 59 -10.34 3.17 0.36
C SER A 59 -10.60 4.61 0.86
N ALA A 60 -10.05 5.61 0.16
CA ALA A 60 -10.03 7.04 0.50
C ALA A 60 -9.35 7.50 1.80
N SER A 61 -9.18 6.68 2.83
CA SER A 61 -8.68 7.16 4.14
C SER A 61 -7.30 7.83 4.04
N ARG A 62 -6.36 7.20 3.32
CA ARG A 62 -5.01 7.75 3.10
C ARG A 62 -5.04 9.03 2.26
N SER A 63 -5.87 9.06 1.21
CA SER A 63 -5.95 10.21 0.31
C SER A 63 -6.63 11.40 0.98
N GLN A 64 -7.66 11.17 1.80
CA GLN A 64 -8.31 12.21 2.59
C GLN A 64 -7.36 12.81 3.63
N PHE A 65 -6.58 11.97 4.32
CA PHE A 65 -5.55 12.44 5.24
C PHE A 65 -4.56 13.37 4.54
N ILE A 66 -4.04 12.98 3.36
CA ILE A 66 -3.11 13.80 2.58
C ILE A 66 -3.76 15.11 2.12
N LYS A 67 -5.00 15.04 1.61
CA LYS A 67 -5.76 16.24 1.20
C LYS A 67 -5.89 17.22 2.36
N ASN A 68 -6.37 16.76 3.51
CA ASN A 68 -6.57 17.61 4.69
C ASN A 68 -5.25 18.18 5.22
N LYS A 69 -4.15 17.43 5.14
CA LYS A 69 -2.87 17.86 5.71
C LYS A 69 -2.12 18.86 4.84
N TYR A 70 -2.12 18.70 3.52
CA TYR A 70 -1.24 19.47 2.62
C TYR A 70 -2.00 20.34 1.59
N PHE A 71 -3.27 20.02 1.33
CA PHE A 71 -4.07 20.60 0.24
C PHE A 71 -5.45 21.08 0.71
N ALA A 72 -5.63 21.37 2.01
CA ALA A 72 -6.92 21.73 2.59
C ALA A 72 -7.59 22.93 1.88
N ASN A 73 -6.76 23.89 1.45
CA ASN A 73 -7.22 25.12 0.80
C ASN A 73 -7.29 25.01 -0.74
N ASP A 74 -6.78 23.91 -1.32
CA ASP A 74 -6.69 23.73 -2.76
C ASP A 74 -7.93 23.00 -3.29
N ARG A 75 -8.95 23.76 -3.70
CA ARG A 75 -10.26 23.19 -4.14
C ARG A 75 -10.15 22.22 -5.32
N ASN A 76 -9.18 22.46 -6.21
CA ASN A 76 -8.93 21.64 -7.40
C ASN A 76 -8.13 20.36 -7.09
N VAL A 77 -7.77 20.12 -5.83
CA VAL A 77 -7.20 18.86 -5.34
C VAL A 77 -8.30 18.06 -4.65
N ILE A 78 -8.65 16.93 -5.25
CA ILE A 78 -9.90 16.21 -4.97
C ILE A 78 -9.58 14.78 -4.54
N VAL A 79 -10.39 14.26 -3.63
CA VAL A 79 -10.47 12.84 -3.32
C VAL A 79 -11.82 12.40 -3.83
N SER A 80 -11.84 11.42 -4.75
CA SER A 80 -13.07 10.93 -5.36
C SER A 80 -13.28 9.47 -5.01
N ASP A 81 -14.50 9.14 -4.60
CA ASP A 81 -14.90 7.77 -4.29
C ASP A 81 -14.93 6.88 -5.52
N SER A 82 -15.21 7.47 -6.69
CA SER A 82 -15.22 6.76 -7.97
C SER A 82 -13.83 6.30 -8.42
N LEU A 83 -12.76 6.92 -7.91
CA LEU A 83 -11.38 6.58 -8.25
C LEU A 83 -10.71 5.65 -7.22
N GLN A 84 -11.41 5.26 -6.16
CA GLN A 84 -10.88 4.33 -5.17
C GLN A 84 -10.73 2.92 -5.76
N TYR A 85 -9.56 2.31 -5.59
CA TYR A 85 -9.29 0.99 -6.18
C TYR A 85 -10.21 -0.13 -5.69
N ASN A 86 -10.74 -0.03 -4.46
CA ASN A 86 -11.75 -0.96 -3.95
C ASN A 86 -13.05 -0.97 -4.77
N ASN A 87 -13.39 0.14 -5.42
CA ASN A 87 -14.64 0.31 -6.17
C ASN A 87 -14.46 0.02 -7.67
N LEU A 88 -13.22 -0.13 -8.13
CA LEU A 88 -12.91 -0.38 -9.52
C LEU A 88 -12.80 -1.90 -9.75
N SER A 89 -13.15 -2.36 -10.95
CA SER A 89 -12.84 -3.71 -11.44
C SER A 89 -11.62 -3.71 -12.36
N GLN A 90 -11.04 -4.87 -12.64
CA GLN A 90 -9.98 -4.99 -13.65
C GLN A 90 -10.59 -4.76 -15.05
N GLY A 91 -9.88 -4.03 -15.91
CA GLY A 91 -10.35 -3.63 -17.24
C GLY A 91 -10.93 -2.22 -17.27
N VAL A 92 -11.80 -1.96 -18.23
CA VAL A 92 -12.36 -0.63 -18.48
C VAL A 92 -13.49 -0.34 -17.50
N ASN A 93 -13.33 0.72 -16.73
CA ASN A 93 -14.31 1.26 -15.80
C ASN A 93 -14.77 2.62 -16.31
N THR A 94 -16.07 2.91 -16.16
CA THR A 94 -16.60 4.25 -16.41
C THR A 94 -16.77 4.95 -15.07
N VAL A 95 -16.02 6.01 -14.85
CA VAL A 95 -16.10 6.78 -13.60
C VAL A 95 -16.66 8.17 -13.88
N SER A 96 -17.45 8.68 -12.94
CA SER A 96 -17.82 10.09 -12.94
C SER A 96 -16.74 10.89 -12.21
N LEU A 97 -16.16 11.85 -12.92
CA LEU A 97 -15.26 12.87 -12.39
C LEU A 97 -16.01 14.20 -12.44
N GLN A 98 -16.62 14.54 -11.30
CA GLN A 98 -17.59 15.63 -11.17
C GLN A 98 -18.70 15.59 -12.25
N ASN A 99 -18.53 16.35 -13.33
CA ASN A 99 -19.51 16.55 -14.39
C ASN A 99 -19.21 15.75 -15.68
N ASN A 100 -18.07 15.04 -15.74
CA ASN A 100 -17.67 14.29 -16.91
C ASN A 100 -17.55 12.80 -16.60
N THR A 101 -18.03 11.96 -17.53
CA THR A 101 -17.78 10.52 -17.49
C THR A 101 -16.48 10.21 -18.23
N VAL A 102 -15.53 9.62 -17.51
CA VAL A 102 -14.22 9.25 -18.07
C VAL A 102 -14.06 7.74 -18.00
N LYS A 103 -13.66 7.15 -19.13
CA LYS A 103 -13.26 5.74 -19.17
C LYS A 103 -11.83 5.63 -18.66
N ILE A 104 -11.66 4.85 -17.60
CA ILE A 104 -10.36 4.54 -17.02
C ILE A 104 -10.11 3.04 -17.16
N ASN A 105 -8.93 2.66 -17.65
CA ASN A 105 -8.57 1.26 -17.76
C ASN A 105 -7.67 0.89 -16.58
N VAL A 106 -8.00 -0.18 -15.88
CA VAL A 106 -7.22 -0.69 -14.76
C VAL A 106 -6.59 -2.02 -15.14
N ILE A 107 -5.27 -2.06 -15.18
CA ILE A 107 -4.46 -3.23 -15.53
C ILE A 107 -3.79 -3.83 -14.31
N GLY A 108 -3.33 -5.07 -14.45
CA GLY A 108 -2.72 -5.86 -13.39
C GLY A 108 -3.69 -6.89 -12.80
N THR A 109 -3.21 -7.68 -11.85
CA THR A 109 -3.93 -8.82 -11.26
C THR A 109 -3.92 -8.72 -9.73
N ASN A 110 -5.00 -9.14 -9.09
CA ASN A 110 -5.08 -9.28 -7.62
C ASN A 110 -4.23 -10.45 -7.08
N SER A 111 -3.33 -11.00 -7.90
CA SER A 111 -2.46 -12.11 -7.51
C SER A 111 -1.47 -11.68 -6.44
N PHE A 112 -1.09 -12.63 -5.59
CA PHE A 112 -0.11 -12.44 -4.54
C PHE A 112 1.21 -11.94 -5.12
N ASN A 113 1.49 -10.65 -4.93
CA ASN A 113 2.62 -10.00 -5.60
C ASN A 113 3.83 -9.94 -4.68
N LEU A 114 4.87 -10.70 -5.05
CA LEU A 114 6.14 -10.79 -4.33
C LEU A 114 7.19 -9.79 -4.86
N TYR A 115 6.80 -8.66 -5.44
CA TYR A 115 7.79 -7.68 -5.93
C TYR A 115 8.51 -6.89 -4.83
N ASN A 116 7.99 -6.92 -3.59
CA ASN A 116 8.62 -6.23 -2.48
C ASN A 116 9.71 -7.11 -1.85
N ILE A 117 10.97 -6.70 -1.99
CA ILE A 117 12.15 -7.39 -1.42
C ILE A 117 12.00 -7.57 0.10
N MET A 118 11.41 -6.61 0.82
CA MET A 118 11.15 -6.73 2.25
C MET A 118 10.16 -7.85 2.57
N ARG A 119 9.14 -8.01 1.74
CA ARG A 119 8.12 -9.06 1.89
C ARG A 119 8.72 -10.44 1.58
N ILE A 120 9.53 -10.53 0.52
CA ILE A 120 10.26 -11.75 0.16
C ILE A 120 11.18 -12.19 1.30
N THR A 121 12.00 -11.27 1.80
CA THR A 121 12.95 -11.56 2.89
C THR A 121 12.24 -11.98 4.16
N GLN A 122 11.12 -11.33 4.52
CA GLN A 122 10.29 -11.72 5.67
C GLN A 122 9.69 -13.13 5.53
N ILE A 123 9.20 -13.51 4.34
CA ILE A 123 8.66 -14.86 4.10
C ILE A 123 9.76 -15.91 4.18
N ILE A 124 10.91 -15.67 3.53
CA ILE A 124 12.03 -16.62 3.49
C ILE A 124 12.61 -16.80 4.90
N LEU A 125 12.98 -15.70 5.56
CA LEU A 125 13.57 -15.73 6.90
C LEU A 125 12.58 -16.25 7.94
N GLY A 126 11.32 -15.82 7.89
CA GLY A 126 10.28 -16.29 8.80
C GLY A 126 10.04 -17.79 8.67
N SER A 127 9.95 -18.31 7.45
CA SER A 127 9.80 -19.74 7.19
C SER A 127 11.02 -20.54 7.65
N LEU A 128 12.23 -20.02 7.42
CA LEU A 128 13.48 -20.66 7.82
C LEU A 128 13.63 -20.72 9.34
N ILE A 129 13.31 -19.64 10.04
CA ILE A 129 13.30 -19.59 11.51
C ILE A 129 12.27 -20.56 12.08
N LEU A 130 11.07 -20.64 11.50
CA LEU A 130 10.05 -21.58 11.95
C LEU A 130 10.48 -23.02 11.76
N LEU A 131 11.03 -23.37 10.60
CA LEU A 131 11.48 -24.73 10.30
C LEU A 131 12.63 -25.16 11.21
N ILE A 132 13.71 -24.37 11.24
CA ILE A 132 14.90 -24.69 12.03
C ILE A 132 14.59 -24.60 13.52
N GLY A 133 13.93 -23.53 13.97
CA GLY A 133 13.58 -23.32 15.37
C GLY A 133 12.67 -24.41 15.92
N SER A 134 11.62 -24.79 15.17
CA SER A 134 10.71 -25.88 15.59
C SER A 134 11.43 -27.22 15.59
N TYR A 135 12.29 -27.49 14.61
CA TYR A 135 13.10 -28.72 14.58
C TYR A 135 14.07 -28.79 15.77
N THR A 136 14.77 -27.70 16.08
CA THR A 136 15.66 -27.63 17.24
C THR A 136 14.88 -27.79 18.55
N LEU A 137 13.66 -27.24 18.64
CA LEU A 137 12.83 -27.36 19.84
C LEU A 137 12.35 -28.80 20.04
N TYR A 138 12.00 -29.48 18.95
CA TYR A 138 11.68 -30.90 18.96
C TYR A 138 12.89 -31.76 19.35
N ALA A 139 14.07 -31.52 18.76
CA ALA A 139 15.28 -32.27 19.05
C ALA A 139 15.79 -32.07 20.49
N THR A 140 15.58 -30.87 21.06
CA THR A 140 15.97 -30.54 22.44
C THR A 140 14.88 -30.85 23.47
N TYR A 141 13.70 -31.30 23.03
CA TYR A 141 12.59 -31.68 23.90
C TYR A 141 12.97 -32.66 25.03
N PRO A 142 13.71 -33.77 24.79
CA PRO A 142 14.05 -34.74 25.83
C PRO A 142 15.05 -34.22 26.88
N TYR A 143 15.79 -33.15 26.60
CA TYR A 143 16.79 -32.61 27.51
C TYR A 143 16.17 -31.56 28.46
N LYS A 144 16.19 -31.84 29.77
CA LYS A 144 15.63 -30.93 30.80
C LYS A 144 16.55 -29.77 31.19
N ASN A 145 17.86 -29.87 30.93
CA ASN A 145 18.86 -28.87 31.33
C ASN A 145 19.05 -27.73 30.33
N ILE A 146 18.35 -27.75 29.19
CA ILE A 146 18.47 -26.70 28.17
C ILE A 146 17.38 -25.66 28.40
N ASN A 147 17.78 -24.38 28.48
CA ASN A 147 16.82 -23.28 28.52
C ASN A 147 16.15 -23.09 27.15
N LYS A 148 14.89 -23.48 27.05
CA LYS A 148 14.09 -23.44 25.80
C LYS A 148 13.46 -22.07 25.54
N LEU A 149 13.49 -21.15 26.51
CA LEU A 149 12.82 -19.85 26.41
C LEU A 149 13.30 -18.99 25.22
N PRO A 150 14.61 -18.83 24.96
CA PRO A 150 15.09 -18.05 23.81
C PRO A 150 14.61 -18.65 22.47
N LEU A 151 14.53 -19.98 22.39
CA LEU A 151 14.11 -20.68 21.19
C LEU A 151 12.61 -20.49 20.91
N ILE A 152 11.78 -20.51 21.95
CA ILE A 152 10.34 -20.21 21.84
C ILE A 152 10.12 -18.76 21.36
N ILE A 153 10.87 -17.81 21.94
CA ILE A 153 10.82 -16.40 21.52
C ILE A 153 11.23 -16.24 20.06
N LEU A 154 12.30 -16.93 19.64
CA LEU A 154 12.78 -16.91 18.26
C LEU A 154 11.73 -17.44 17.27
N ILE A 155 11.09 -18.57 17.59
CA ILE A 155 9.99 -19.13 16.77
C ILE A 155 8.83 -18.14 16.66
N LEU A 156 8.47 -17.47 17.76
CA LEU A 156 7.41 -16.45 17.76
C LEU A 156 7.76 -15.28 16.83
N PHE A 157 9.00 -14.78 16.86
CA PHE A 157 9.43 -13.76 15.92
C PHE A 157 9.42 -14.25 14.46
N GLY A 158 9.80 -15.51 14.20
CA GLY A 158 9.69 -16.13 12.89
C GLY A 158 8.25 -16.18 12.38
N ALA A 159 7.30 -16.55 13.24
CA ALA A 159 5.87 -16.55 12.94
C ALA A 159 5.36 -15.14 12.58
N MET A 160 5.74 -14.13 13.36
CA MET A 160 5.37 -12.74 13.10
C MET A 160 5.96 -12.23 11.77
N ALA A 161 7.22 -12.54 11.49
CA ALA A 161 7.86 -12.18 10.23
C ALA A 161 7.14 -12.81 9.03
N LEU A 162 6.80 -14.11 9.12
CA LEU A 162 6.06 -14.81 8.08
C LEU A 162 4.65 -14.23 7.91
N PHE A 163 3.93 -13.97 8.99
CA PHE A 163 2.59 -13.38 8.94
C PHE A 163 2.58 -11.98 8.32
N ASN A 164 3.54 -11.12 8.69
CA ASN A 164 3.70 -9.78 8.12
C ASN A 164 4.05 -9.84 6.63
N GLY A 165 4.98 -10.74 6.29
CA GLY A 165 5.33 -11.03 4.92
C GLY A 165 4.12 -11.53 4.14
N LEU A 166 3.24 -12.34 4.73
CA LEU A 166 2.10 -12.88 4.00
C LEU A 166 0.96 -11.87 3.84
N THR A 167 0.70 -11.05 4.84
CA THR A 167 -0.48 -10.16 4.87
C THR A 167 -0.20 -8.74 4.40
N SER A 168 1.06 -8.37 4.15
CA SER A 168 1.50 -6.98 3.90
C SER A 168 1.12 -6.01 5.03
N THR A 169 0.72 -6.54 6.19
CA THR A 169 0.43 -5.77 7.41
C THR A 169 1.67 -5.74 8.29
N CYS A 170 1.90 -4.64 8.99
CA CYS A 170 2.79 -4.63 10.13
C CYS A 170 1.94 -4.93 11.37
N THR A 171 1.93 -6.18 11.82
CA THR A 171 1.15 -6.64 13.00
C THR A 171 1.31 -5.73 14.22
N ILE A 172 2.53 -5.27 14.48
CA ILE A 172 2.80 -4.35 15.60
C ILE A 172 2.03 -3.02 15.40
N SER A 173 2.05 -2.45 14.20
CA SER A 173 1.34 -1.20 13.92
C SER A 173 -0.18 -1.34 14.00
N THR A 174 -0.73 -2.50 13.65
CA THR A 174 -2.18 -2.75 13.77
C THR A 174 -2.60 -3.01 15.21
N ILE A 175 -1.77 -3.68 16.02
CA ILE A 175 -2.06 -3.94 17.44
C ILE A 175 -1.97 -2.64 18.26
N PHE A 176 -1.02 -1.76 17.96
CA PHE A 176 -0.82 -0.51 18.69
C PHE A 176 -1.60 0.68 18.10
N ILE A 177 -2.45 0.47 17.10
CA ILE A 177 -3.22 1.57 16.49
C ILE A 177 -4.18 2.24 17.48
N ASP A 178 -4.68 1.46 18.45
CA ASP A 178 -5.61 1.93 19.49
C ASP A 178 -4.89 2.51 20.73
N SER A 179 -3.58 2.28 20.87
CA SER A 179 -2.77 2.83 21.97
C SER A 179 -1.96 4.07 21.59
N LEU A 180 -1.85 4.36 20.29
CA LEU A 180 -1.09 5.50 19.73
C LEU A 180 -1.99 6.61 19.17
N ASN A 181 -3.31 6.41 19.17
CA ASN A 181 -4.33 7.45 18.95
C ASN A 181 -5.04 7.76 20.26
#